data_AF-A0A643FR07-F1
#
_entry.id   AF-A0A643FR07-F1
#
_cell.length_a   1.000
_cell.length_b   1.000
_cell.length_c   1.000
_cell.angle_alpha   90.00
_cell.angle_beta   90.00
_cell.angle_gamma   90.00
#
_symmetry.space_group_name_H-M   'P 1'
#
loop_
_entity.id
_entity.type
_entity.pdbx_description
1 polymer ?
#
loop_
_entity_poly.entity_id
_entity_poly.type
_entity_poly.pdbx_seq_one_letter_code
_entity_poly.pdbx_strand_id
1 'polypeptide(L)'
;MANTITTANIAQAANAPILPVDLLHALQQNALTIAVDTSSANVYAVSYSPAIAALTDRMVLWCKAKTANGGASTLNVNGLGA
;
A
#
# COMPACT_ATOMS: atom_id res chain seq x y z
N MET A 1 38.18 1.64 -21.21
CA MET A 1 36.80 2.13 -21.45
C MET A 1 35.87 1.14 -20.78
N ALA A 2 35.01 1.57 -19.87
CA ALA A 2 34.08 0.65 -19.21
C ALA A 2 32.96 0.31 -20.20
N ASN A 3 32.92 -0.93 -20.69
CA ASN A 3 32.02 -1.37 -21.76
C ASN A 3 30.68 -1.93 -21.26
N THR A 4 30.41 -1.87 -19.94
CA THR A 4 29.20 -2.43 -19.35
C THR A 4 28.67 -1.50 -18.28
N ILE A 5 27.41 -1.10 -18.42
CA ILE A 5 26.64 -0.43 -17.37
C ILE A 5 26.09 -1.52 -16.45
N THR A 6 26.51 -1.52 -15.19
CA THR A 6 26.05 -2.46 -14.15
C THR A 6 25.03 -1.77 -13.24
N THR A 7 24.37 -2.52 -12.36
CA THR A 7 23.45 -1.96 -11.35
C THR A 7 24.13 -0.94 -10.42
N ALA A 8 25.44 -1.07 -10.18
CA ALA A 8 26.22 -0.09 -9.42
C ALA A 8 26.36 1.27 -10.14
N ASN A 9 26.17 1.31 -11.46
CA ASN A 9 26.20 2.54 -12.25
C ASN A 9 24.85 3.27 -12.29
N ILE A 10 23.75 2.58 -11.93
CA ILE A 10 22.38 3.10 -11.90
C ILE A 10 21.84 2.93 -10.48
N ALA A 11 22.56 3.50 -9.51
CA ALA A 11 22.13 3.54 -8.13
C ALA A 11 21.52 4.91 -7.80
N GLN A 12 20.45 4.90 -7.01
CA GLN A 12 19.83 6.14 -6.55
C GLN A 12 20.75 6.86 -5.55
N ALA A 13 20.92 8.17 -5.71
CA ALA A 13 21.58 8.98 -4.69
C ALA A 13 20.74 9.01 -3.39
N ALA A 14 21.39 8.88 -2.23
CA ALA A 14 20.72 8.80 -0.92
C ALA A 14 19.81 10.00 -0.59
N ASN A 15 20.02 11.11 -1.28
CA ASN A 15 19.33 12.38 -1.18
C ASN A 15 18.49 12.72 -2.44
N ALA A 16 18.32 11.78 -3.37
CA ALA A 16 17.45 11.97 -4.52
C ALA A 16 15.98 12.08 -4.02
N PRO A 17 15.29 13.21 -4.26
CA PRO A 17 14.00 13.54 -3.63
C PRO A 17 12.83 12.60 -3.95
N ILE A 18 12.97 11.71 -4.93
CA ILE A 18 11.83 11.00 -5.54
C ILE A 18 11.90 9.47 -5.53
N LEU A 19 12.93 8.84 -4.99
CA LEU A 19 13.13 7.39 -5.21
C LEU A 19 13.53 6.49 -4.02
N PRO A 20 13.47 6.86 -2.72
CA PRO A 20 13.83 5.88 -1.67
C PRO A 20 12.85 4.69 -1.63
N VAL A 21 11.64 4.88 -2.18
CA VAL A 21 10.76 3.85 -2.74
C VAL A 21 10.07 4.48 -3.95
N ASP A 22 9.77 3.69 -4.97
CA ASP A 22 9.33 4.16 -6.27
C ASP A 22 7.88 4.69 -6.27
N LEU A 23 7.65 5.85 -5.62
CA LEU A 23 6.32 6.45 -5.45
C LEU A 23 5.60 6.68 -6.78
N LEU A 24 6.35 6.98 -7.84
CA LEU A 24 5.78 7.15 -9.18
C LEU A 24 5.22 5.82 -9.71
N HIS A 25 5.99 4.74 -9.61
CA HIS A 25 5.50 3.42 -10.03
C HIS A 25 4.36 2.92 -9.13
N ALA A 26 4.43 3.17 -7.82
CA ALA A 26 3.34 2.85 -6.90
C ALA A 26 2.05 3.63 -7.21
N LEU A 27 2.17 4.90 -7.62
CA LEU A 27 1.04 5.71 -8.08
C LEU A 27 0.44 5.16 -9.38
N GLN A 28 1.29 4.84 -10.36
CA GLN A 28 0.86 4.25 -11.64
C GLN A 28 0.12 2.92 -11.45
N GLN A 29 0.53 2.14 -10.45
CA GLN A 29 -0.08 0.85 -10.10
C GLN A 29 -1.28 0.98 -9.14
N ASN A 30 -1.62 2.20 -8.69
CA ASN A 30 -2.58 2.44 -7.61
C ASN A 30 -2.30 1.61 -6.34
N ALA A 31 -1.03 1.30 -6.08
CA ALA A 31 -0.60 0.44 -4.99
C ALA A 31 -0.77 1.09 -3.60
N LEU A 32 -0.99 2.41 -3.56
CA LEU A 32 -1.13 3.19 -2.32
C LEU A 32 -2.52 3.08 -1.68
N THR A 33 -3.53 2.65 -2.43
CA THR A 33 -4.93 2.54 -1.96
C THR A 33 -5.44 1.10 -1.97
N ILE A 34 -4.54 0.12 -2.09
CA ILE A 34 -4.85 -1.30 -2.03
C ILE A 34 -4.18 -1.96 -0.82
N ALA A 35 -4.94 -2.76 -0.08
CA ALA A 35 -4.43 -3.58 1.01
C ALA A 35 -5.13 -4.95 1.01
N VAL A 36 -4.43 -5.94 1.55
CA VAL A 36 -4.96 -7.29 1.72
C VAL A 36 -5.38 -7.46 3.17
N ASP A 37 -6.57 -8.01 3.37
CA ASP A 37 -7.04 -8.35 4.70
C ASP A 37 -6.18 -9.47 5.31
N THR A 38 -5.79 -9.28 6.57
CA THR A 38 -5.00 -10.27 7.32
C THR A 38 -5.83 -11.12 8.27
N SER A 39 -7.10 -10.78 8.47
CA SER A 39 -7.96 -11.29 9.53
C SER A 39 -8.83 -12.47 9.08
N SER A 40 -10.03 -12.60 9.64
CA SER A 40 -10.96 -13.73 9.48
C SER A 40 -12.27 -13.28 8.84
N ALA A 41 -13.16 -14.23 8.54
CA ALA A 41 -14.47 -13.91 7.97
C ALA A 41 -15.22 -12.86 8.81
N ASN A 42 -15.82 -11.89 8.11
CA ASN A 42 -16.61 -10.79 8.67
C ASN A 42 -15.85 -9.78 9.55
N VAL A 43 -14.54 -9.95 9.77
CA VAL A 43 -13.70 -8.97 10.48
C VAL A 43 -12.48 -8.70 9.61
N TYR A 44 -12.46 -7.57 8.94
CA TYR A 44 -11.39 -7.21 8.03
C TYR A 44 -10.41 -6.26 8.72
N ALA A 45 -9.11 -6.58 8.70
CA ALA A 45 -8.07 -5.64 9.12
C ALA A 45 -7.10 -5.43 7.97
N VAL A 46 -6.98 -4.17 7.55
CA VAL A 46 -6.19 -3.78 6.38
C VAL A 46 -5.17 -2.72 6.75
N SER A 47 -3.95 -2.93 6.27
CA SER A 47 -2.82 -2.02 6.47
C SER A 47 -2.32 -1.49 5.14
N TYR A 48 -2.59 -0.21 4.87
CA TYR A 48 -2.13 0.48 3.66
C TYR A 48 -0.70 1.00 3.82
N SER A 49 0.06 1.00 2.73
CA SER A 49 1.38 1.63 2.67
C SER A 49 1.38 2.65 1.53
N PRO A 50 1.59 3.95 1.81
CA PRO A 50 1.78 4.58 3.13
C PRO A 50 0.58 4.44 4.08
N ALA A 51 0.85 4.48 5.38
CA ALA A 51 -0.19 4.40 6.39
C ALA A 51 -1.08 5.65 6.37
N ILE A 52 -2.35 5.45 6.05
CA ILE A 52 -3.45 6.41 6.26
C ILE A 52 -3.54 6.72 7.76
N ALA A 53 -3.43 8.00 8.09
CA ALA A 53 -3.48 8.50 9.47
C ALA A 53 -4.89 8.94 9.91
N ALA A 54 -5.79 9.23 8.96
CA ALA A 54 -7.17 9.61 9.24
C ALA A 54 -8.09 9.21 8.08
N LEU A 55 -9.29 8.73 8.40
CA LEU A 55 -10.35 8.55 7.42
C LEU A 55 -11.01 9.91 7.15
N THR A 56 -11.12 10.29 5.89
CA THR A 56 -11.81 11.52 5.47
C THR A 56 -12.99 11.16 4.60
N ASP A 57 -14.02 12.02 4.62
CA ASP A 57 -15.19 11.82 3.79
C ASP A 57 -14.81 11.76 2.31
N ARG A 58 -15.47 10.87 1.58
CA ARG A 58 -15.26 10.60 0.15
C ARG A 58 -13.95 9.90 -0.20
N MET A 59 -13.21 9.36 0.77
CA MET A 59 -12.04 8.53 0.49
C MET A 59 -12.46 7.16 -0.06
N VAL A 60 -11.72 6.68 -1.08
CA VAL A 60 -11.93 5.36 -1.69
C VAL A 60 -10.75 4.47 -1.35
N LEU A 61 -11.05 3.32 -0.76
CA LEU A 61 -10.06 2.33 -0.34
C LEU A 61 -10.43 0.97 -0.91
N TRP A 62 -9.43 0.30 -1.49
CA TRP A 62 -9.60 -1.03 -2.03
C TRP A 62 -9.01 -2.04 -1.05
N CYS A 63 -9.83 -3.00 -0.64
CA CYS A 63 -9.40 -4.09 0.21
C CYS A 63 -9.70 -5.43 -0.44
N LYS A 64 -8.72 -6.33 -0.45
CA LYS A 64 -8.94 -7.73 -0.83
C LYS A 64 -9.28 -8.54 0.41
N ALA A 65 -10.53 -8.95 0.54
CA ALA A 65 -10.98 -9.84 1.60
C ALA A 65 -10.28 -11.21 1.48
N LYS A 66 -9.76 -11.72 2.61
CA LYS A 66 -9.09 -13.02 2.65
C LYS A 66 -10.09 -14.18 2.67
N THR A 67 -11.23 -13.97 3.32
CA THR A 67 -12.27 -14.98 3.49
C THR A 67 -13.62 -14.39 3.08
N ALA A 68 -14.46 -15.21 2.44
CA ALA A 68 -15.82 -14.83 2.10
C ALA A 68 -16.59 -14.42 3.36
N ASN A 69 -17.34 -13.32 3.29
CA ASN A 69 -18.26 -12.93 4.34
C ASN A 69 -19.53 -13.77 4.29
N GLY A 70 -20.06 -14.09 5.47
CA GLY A 70 -21.35 -14.76 5.65
C GLY A 70 -22.44 -13.84 6.20
N GLY A 71 -22.10 -12.59 6.52
CA GLY A 71 -23.01 -11.64 7.14
C GLY A 71 -22.41 -10.24 7.28
N ALA A 72 -22.94 -9.47 8.22
CA ALA A 72 -22.41 -8.13 8.53
C ALA A 72 -20.91 -8.19 8.82
N SER A 73 -20.15 -7.30 8.19
CA SER A 73 -18.69 -7.28 8.27
C SER A 73 -18.19 -5.94 8.79
N THR A 74 -17.15 -5.96 9.60
CA THR A 74 -16.47 -4.76 10.08
C THR A 74 -15.12 -4.58 9.38
N LEU A 75 -14.69 -3.34 9.17
CA LEU A 75 -13.44 -3.01 8.51
C LEU A 75 -12.62 -2.08 9.39
N ASN A 76 -11.47 -2.56 9.84
CA ASN A 76 -10.46 -1.75 10.51
C ASN A 76 -9.38 -1.32 9.51
N VAL A 77 -9.26 -0.01 9.28
CA VAL A 77 -8.21 0.57 8.43
C VAL A 77 -7.08 1.08 9.31
N ASN A 78 -5.89 0.48 9.19
CA ASN A 78 -4.66 0.91 9.88
C ASN A 78 -4.79 1.07 11.40
N GLY A 79 -5.73 0.38 12.05
CA GLY A 79 -5.97 0.54 13.48
C GLY A 79 -6.76 1.80 13.86
N LEU A 80 -7.32 2.54 12.88
CA LEU A 80 -8.10 3.76 13.11
C LEU A 80 -9.49 3.51 13.71
N GLY A 81 -9.89 2.24 13.84
CA GLY A 81 -11.17 1.81 14.37
C GLY A 81 -11.99 1.04 13.34
N ALA A 82 -12.93 0.23 13.83
CA ALA A 82 -13.85 -0.59 13.04
C ALA A 82 -15.30 -0.28 13.42
#